data_AF-A0A7K8EXW5-F1
#
_entry.id   AF-A0A7K8EXW5-F1
#
_cell.length_a   1.000
_cell.length_b   1.000
_cell.length_c   1.000
_cell.angle_alpha   90.00
_cell.angle_beta   90.00
_cell.angle_gamma   90.00
#
_symmetry.space_group_name_H-M   'P 1'
#
loop_
_entity.id
_entity.type
_entity.pdbx_description
1 polymer ?
#
loop_
_entity_poly.entity_id
_entity_poly.type
_entity_poly.pdbx_seq_one_letter_code
_entity_poly.pdbx_strand_id
1 'polypeptide(L)'
;GARRSVIGDSPQLLTHYYDDARTMYEVFRRGFSISENGPCLGFRKPKQPYQWLSYKEVAERAEALGSGLLQQGCKPSTKQFIGVFAQNRPEWIISELACYTYSMVVVPLYDTLGPGAIRYIVNTADISTVICDKPEKARILLDHVERRETPGLSSIILMDPFEKELMERGKRCGVRIQTMQEVEDCGRERRHVPV
;
A
#
# COMPACT_ATOMS: atom_id res chain seq x y z
N GLY A 1 -29.66 -0.05 16.93
CA GLY A 1 -29.79 -1.45 17.35
C GLY A 1 -28.81 -2.28 16.56
N ALA A 2 -27.98 -3.09 17.22
CA ALA A 2 -27.08 -4.02 16.55
C ALA A 2 -27.89 -5.20 15.99
N ARG A 3 -27.68 -5.55 14.72
CA ARG A 3 -28.30 -6.73 14.09
C ARG A 3 -27.40 -7.94 14.35
N ARG A 4 -27.96 -9.03 14.88
CA ARG A 4 -27.24 -10.31 15.06
C ARG A 4 -27.06 -10.96 13.69
N SER A 5 -25.85 -11.42 13.38
CA SER A 5 -25.57 -12.16 12.15
C SER A 5 -26.36 -13.47 12.13
N VAL A 6 -26.91 -13.82 10.95
CA VAL A 6 -27.64 -15.08 10.72
C VAL A 6 -26.71 -16.30 10.82
N ILE A 7 -25.40 -16.06 10.80
CA ILE A 7 -24.36 -17.11 10.78
C ILE A 7 -23.94 -17.53 12.22
N GLY A 8 -24.60 -17.01 13.26
CA GLY A 8 -24.22 -17.27 14.65
C GLY A 8 -25.33 -17.92 15.49
N ASP A 9 -25.23 -19.24 15.69
CA ASP A 9 -26.13 -19.99 16.58
C ASP A 9 -25.86 -19.73 18.08
N SER A 10 -24.67 -19.23 18.40
CA SER A 10 -24.20 -18.96 19.77
C SER A 10 -24.38 -17.49 20.19
N PRO A 11 -24.60 -17.20 21.48
CA PRO A 11 -24.53 -15.84 22.02
C PRO A 11 -23.11 -15.24 22.02
N GLN A 12 -22.08 -16.02 21.71
CA GLN A 12 -20.70 -15.53 21.59
C GLN A 12 -20.50 -14.73 20.31
N LEU A 13 -19.70 -13.66 20.39
CA LEU A 13 -19.33 -12.87 19.21
C LEU A 13 -18.47 -13.71 18.27
N LEU A 14 -18.82 -13.72 16.99
CA LEU A 14 -17.99 -14.33 15.95
C LEU A 14 -16.71 -13.48 15.78
N THR A 15 -15.58 -14.02 16.20
CA THR A 15 -14.28 -13.32 16.11
C THR A 15 -13.54 -13.61 14.82
N HIS A 16 -13.81 -14.75 14.18
CA HIS A 16 -13.26 -15.18 12.91
C HIS A 16 -14.21 -16.20 12.25
N TYR A 17 -14.12 -16.36 10.93
CA TYR A 17 -14.95 -17.31 10.18
C TYR A 17 -14.22 -18.64 9.93
N TYR A 18 -12.90 -18.57 9.72
CA TYR A 18 -12.06 -19.74 9.49
C TYR A 18 -10.88 -19.72 10.48
N ASP A 19 -10.58 -20.86 11.09
CA ASP A 19 -9.51 -20.97 12.10
C ASP A 19 -8.13 -20.63 11.54
N ASP A 20 -7.91 -20.88 10.25
CA ASP A 20 -6.68 -20.60 9.50
C ASP A 20 -6.64 -19.20 8.88
N ALA A 21 -7.61 -18.32 9.19
CA ALA A 21 -7.67 -16.95 8.68
C ALA A 21 -8.14 -15.96 9.76
N ARG A 22 -7.19 -15.52 10.60
CA ARG A 22 -7.41 -14.59 11.71
C ARG A 22 -6.81 -13.20 11.45
N THR A 23 -5.91 -13.08 10.48
CA THR A 23 -5.33 -11.82 9.99
C THR A 23 -5.67 -11.58 8.52
N MET A 24 -5.56 -10.33 8.06
CA MET A 24 -5.76 -10.02 6.64
C MET A 24 -4.72 -10.70 5.74
N TYR A 25 -3.49 -10.91 6.24
CA TYR A 25 -2.49 -11.73 5.57
C TYR A 25 -2.97 -13.17 5.40
N GLU A 26 -3.46 -13.81 6.46
CA GLU A 26 -3.94 -15.18 6.40
C GLU A 26 -5.21 -15.32 5.54
N VAL A 27 -6.11 -14.33 5.54
CA VAL A 27 -7.27 -14.29 4.63
C VAL A 27 -6.81 -14.33 3.18
N PHE A 28 -5.80 -13.54 2.81
CA PHE A 28 -5.23 -13.56 1.47
C PHE A 28 -4.54 -14.90 1.16
N ARG A 29 -3.74 -15.44 2.09
CA ARG A 29 -3.07 -16.74 1.93
C ARG A 29 -4.06 -17.90 1.77
N ARG A 30 -5.18 -17.87 2.49
CA ARG A 30 -6.28 -18.83 2.33
C ARG A 30 -6.89 -18.71 0.93
N GLY A 31 -7.19 -17.49 0.48
CA GLY A 31 -7.66 -17.23 -0.90
C GLY A 31 -6.70 -17.77 -1.96
N PHE A 32 -5.39 -17.62 -1.76
CA PHE A 32 -4.38 -18.19 -2.63
C PHE A 32 -4.42 -19.73 -2.63
N SER A 33 -4.52 -20.36 -1.45
CA SER A 33 -4.56 -21.82 -1.34
C SER A 33 -5.80 -22.43 -1.99
N ILE A 34 -6.98 -21.85 -1.78
CA ILE A 34 -8.25 -22.42 -2.28
C ILE A 34 -8.50 -22.13 -3.76
N SER A 35 -7.86 -21.11 -4.32
CA SER A 35 -8.03 -20.72 -5.73
C SER A 35 -7.11 -21.49 -6.68
N GLU A 36 -6.19 -22.30 -6.15
CA GLU A 36 -5.18 -23.03 -6.94
C GLU A 36 -4.39 -22.09 -7.88
N ASN A 37 -4.01 -20.91 -7.36
CA ASN A 37 -3.36 -19.84 -8.13
C ASN A 37 -4.24 -19.23 -9.25
N GLY A 38 -5.56 -19.21 -9.07
CA GLY A 38 -6.49 -18.59 -10.01
C GLY A 38 -6.40 -17.06 -10.11
N PRO A 39 -7.30 -16.42 -10.89
CA PRO A 39 -7.38 -14.97 -11.00
C PRO A 39 -7.61 -14.28 -9.65
N CYS A 40 -6.85 -13.21 -9.38
CA CYS A 40 -6.90 -12.44 -8.13
C CYS A 40 -7.32 -10.98 -8.39
N LEU A 41 -6.51 -10.21 -9.11
CA LEU A 41 -6.76 -8.79 -9.37
C LEU A 41 -7.04 -8.54 -10.85
N GLY A 42 -8.29 -8.17 -11.15
CA GLY A 42 -8.75 -7.86 -12.50
C GLY A 42 -8.67 -6.38 -12.82
N PHE A 43 -8.08 -6.03 -13.96
CA PHE A 43 -8.02 -4.66 -14.47
C PHE A 43 -8.26 -4.61 -15.97
N ARG A 44 -8.72 -3.47 -16.48
CA ARG A 44 -8.93 -3.28 -17.92
C ARG A 44 -8.78 -1.82 -18.31
N LYS A 45 -8.33 -1.59 -19.54
CA LYS A 45 -8.52 -0.30 -20.20
C LYS A 45 -10.00 -0.14 -20.60
N PRO A 46 -10.52 1.10 -20.73
CA PRO A 46 -11.87 1.32 -21.22
C PRO A 46 -12.14 0.54 -22.51
N LYS A 47 -13.27 -0.16 -22.55
CA LYS A 47 -13.72 -0.98 -23.70
C LYS A 47 -12.78 -2.15 -24.10
N GLN A 48 -11.83 -2.54 -23.26
CA GLN A 48 -10.99 -3.73 -23.46
C GLN A 48 -11.41 -4.87 -22.50
N PRO A 49 -11.08 -6.14 -22.82
CA PRO A 49 -11.29 -7.25 -21.90
C PRO A 49 -10.50 -7.09 -20.60
N TYR A 50 -10.95 -7.77 -19.54
CA TYR A 50 -10.19 -7.85 -18.30
C TYR A 50 -8.90 -8.64 -18.48
N GLN A 51 -7.83 -8.10 -17.93
CA GLN A 51 -6.58 -8.78 -17.65
C GLN A 51 -6.54 -9.08 -16.16
N TRP A 52 -5.90 -10.17 -15.78
CA TRP A 52 -5.88 -10.66 -14.41
C TRP A 52 -4.46 -10.92 -13.96
N LEU A 53 -4.15 -10.51 -12.74
CA LEU A 53 -3.02 -11.04 -11.99
C LEU A 53 -3.49 -12.27 -11.23
N SER A 54 -2.72 -13.34 -11.27
CA SER A 54 -2.89 -14.52 -10.43
C SER A 54 -2.57 -14.22 -8.96
N TYR A 55 -3.05 -15.06 -8.04
CA TYR A 55 -2.72 -14.91 -6.62
C TYR A 55 -1.20 -14.96 -6.36
N LYS A 56 -0.46 -15.80 -7.08
CA LYS A 56 1.01 -15.90 -6.96
C LYS A 56 1.69 -14.59 -7.36
N GLU A 57 1.31 -14.00 -8.49
CA GLU A 57 1.87 -12.71 -8.93
C GLU A 57 1.59 -11.61 -7.90
N VAL A 58 0.37 -11.56 -7.37
CA VAL A 58 0.00 -10.58 -6.34
C VAL A 58 0.79 -10.80 -5.05
N ALA A 59 0.91 -12.06 -4.59
CA ALA A 59 1.68 -12.41 -3.40
C ALA A 59 3.16 -12.05 -3.55
N GLU A 60 3.78 -12.41 -4.67
CA GLU A 60 5.19 -12.13 -4.95
C GLU A 60 5.48 -10.64 -5.03
N ARG A 61 4.59 -9.85 -5.64
CA ARG A 61 4.72 -8.39 -5.67
C ARG A 61 4.52 -7.75 -4.31
N ALA A 62 3.55 -8.21 -3.52
CA ALA A 62 3.32 -7.69 -2.17
C ALA A 62 4.51 -7.99 -1.24
N GLU A 63 5.04 -9.22 -1.30
CA GLU A 63 6.22 -9.61 -0.53
C GLU A 63 7.47 -8.81 -0.95
N ALA A 64 7.67 -8.61 -2.26
CA ALA A 64 8.75 -7.81 -2.80
C ALA A 64 8.65 -6.35 -2.36
N LEU A 65 7.51 -5.70 -2.58
CA LEU A 65 7.31 -4.31 -2.16
C LEU A 65 7.51 -4.13 -0.66
N GLY A 66 6.91 -4.99 0.16
CA GLY A 66 7.05 -4.90 1.61
C GLY A 66 8.49 -5.13 2.09
N SER A 67 9.21 -6.10 1.51
CA SER A 67 10.64 -6.29 1.77
C SER A 67 11.45 -5.04 1.41
N GLY A 68 11.15 -4.40 0.28
CA GLY A 68 11.79 -3.15 -0.14
C GLY A 68 11.51 -2.00 0.83
N LEU A 69 10.28 -1.89 1.35
CA LEU A 69 9.94 -0.91 2.39
C LEU A 69 10.75 -1.11 3.68
N LEU A 70 10.93 -2.37 4.11
CA LEU A 70 11.72 -2.69 5.30
C LEU A 70 13.20 -2.32 5.13
N GLN A 71 13.79 -2.65 3.97
CA GLN A 71 15.16 -2.26 3.64
C GLN A 71 15.35 -0.74 3.62
N GLN A 72 14.27 -0.02 3.34
CA GLN A 72 14.23 1.44 3.30
C GLN A 72 13.95 2.10 4.66
N GLY A 73 13.90 1.31 5.74
CA GLY A 73 13.80 1.78 7.11
C GLY A 73 12.41 1.71 7.73
N CYS A 74 11.39 1.24 6.98
CA CYS A 74 10.08 0.94 7.57
C CYS A 74 10.22 -0.24 8.53
N LYS A 75 9.36 -0.30 9.56
CA LYS A 75 9.43 -1.34 10.59
C LYS A 75 8.17 -2.20 10.58
N PRO A 76 8.28 -3.53 10.83
CA PRO A 76 7.11 -4.36 11.08
C PRO A 76 6.45 -3.94 12.41
N SER A 77 5.39 -3.14 12.32
CA SER A 77 4.75 -2.55 13.50
C SER A 77 3.39 -1.94 13.17
N THR A 78 2.42 -2.15 14.05
CA THR A 78 1.11 -1.48 13.99
C THR A 78 1.18 0.05 14.17
N LYS A 79 2.37 0.59 14.45
CA LYS A 79 2.66 2.03 14.51
C LYS A 79 3.40 2.55 13.28
N GLN A 80 3.76 1.68 12.33
CA GLN A 80 4.34 2.08 11.04
C GLN A 80 3.20 2.31 10.04
N PHE A 81 2.95 3.57 9.70
CA PHE A 81 1.92 3.95 8.75
C PHE A 81 2.53 4.19 7.36
N ILE A 82 1.88 3.66 6.32
CA ILE A 82 2.25 3.86 4.91
C ILE A 82 1.09 4.55 4.21
N GLY A 83 1.31 5.76 3.70
CA GLY A 83 0.30 6.47 2.93
C GLY A 83 0.14 5.87 1.54
N VAL A 84 -1.09 5.69 1.05
CA VAL A 84 -1.35 5.29 -0.33
C VAL A 84 -2.28 6.32 -0.98
N PHE A 85 -1.71 7.13 -1.87
CA PHE A 85 -2.40 8.19 -2.60
C PHE A 85 -2.61 7.79 -4.07
N ALA A 86 -3.58 6.92 -4.32
CA ALA A 86 -3.79 6.32 -5.64
C ALA A 86 -5.28 6.08 -5.95
N GLN A 87 -5.64 6.15 -7.22
CA GLN A 87 -6.93 5.71 -7.75
C GLN A 87 -6.99 4.18 -7.79
N ASN A 88 -8.20 3.62 -7.93
CA ASN A 88 -8.40 2.18 -7.95
C ASN A 88 -7.61 1.51 -9.09
N ARG A 89 -6.62 0.70 -8.71
CA ARG A 89 -5.75 -0.10 -9.60
C ARG A 89 -5.11 -1.25 -8.83
N PRO A 90 -4.62 -2.31 -9.50
CA PRO A 90 -4.00 -3.45 -8.83
C PRO A 90 -2.87 -3.09 -7.86
N GLU A 91 -2.04 -2.12 -8.22
CA GLU A 91 -0.90 -1.66 -7.42
C GLU A 91 -1.32 -1.05 -6.07
N TRP A 92 -2.53 -0.47 -6.00
CA TRP A 92 -3.09 -0.03 -4.72
C TRP A 92 -3.27 -1.23 -3.78
N ILE A 93 -3.90 -2.30 -4.29
CA ILE A 93 -4.18 -3.51 -3.48
C ILE A 93 -2.87 -4.23 -3.13
N ILE A 94 -1.90 -4.26 -4.05
CA ILE A 94 -0.57 -4.81 -3.77
C ILE A 94 0.13 -4.01 -2.66
N SER A 95 -0.01 -2.68 -2.63
CA SER A 95 0.54 -1.83 -1.57
C SER A 95 -0.09 -2.10 -0.21
N GLU A 96 -1.41 -2.29 -0.19
CA GLU A 96 -2.14 -2.70 1.01
C GLU A 96 -1.69 -4.09 1.50
N LEU A 97 -1.63 -5.08 0.60
CA LEU A 97 -1.18 -6.43 0.94
C LEU A 97 0.28 -6.45 1.41
N ALA A 98 1.14 -5.60 0.86
CA ALA A 98 2.51 -5.43 1.34
C ALA A 98 2.53 -4.93 2.79
N CYS A 99 1.63 -4.03 3.17
CA CYS A 99 1.50 -3.58 4.55
C CYS A 99 1.06 -4.73 5.46
N TYR A 100 0.02 -5.47 5.10
CA TYR A 100 -0.46 -6.62 5.89
C TYR A 100 0.58 -7.73 6.03
N THR A 101 1.38 -7.96 4.99
CA THR A 101 2.42 -9.02 4.96
C THR A 101 3.56 -8.76 5.95
N TYR A 102 3.80 -7.50 6.32
CA TYR A 102 4.87 -7.12 7.25
C TYR A 102 4.35 -6.26 8.39
N SER A 103 3.11 -6.51 8.85
CA SER A 103 2.53 -5.88 10.03
C SER A 103 2.56 -4.34 10.04
N MET A 104 2.54 -3.69 8.88
CA MET A 104 2.42 -2.23 8.73
C MET A 104 0.96 -1.83 8.52
N VAL A 105 0.64 -0.55 8.73
CA VAL A 105 -0.72 -0.01 8.56
C VAL A 105 -0.81 0.84 7.30
N VAL A 106 -1.69 0.46 6.38
CA VAL A 106 -2.02 1.27 5.21
C VAL A 106 -2.93 2.44 5.60
N VAL A 107 -2.62 3.64 5.10
CA VAL A 107 -3.42 4.86 5.29
C VAL A 107 -3.84 5.41 3.91
N PRO A 108 -5.11 5.28 3.51
CA PRO A 108 -5.57 5.78 2.22
C PRO A 108 -5.63 7.31 2.20
N LEU A 109 -5.12 7.90 1.11
CA LEU A 109 -5.24 9.32 0.80
C LEU A 109 -6.06 9.45 -0.49
N TYR A 110 -7.25 10.06 -0.44
CA TYR A 110 -8.14 10.15 -1.59
C TYR A 110 -8.07 11.51 -2.28
N ASP A 111 -8.19 11.51 -3.62
CA ASP A 111 -8.20 12.72 -4.47
C ASP A 111 -9.28 13.73 -4.05
N THR A 112 -10.40 13.26 -3.51
CA THR A 112 -11.57 14.07 -3.15
C THR A 112 -11.43 14.81 -1.83
N LEU A 113 -10.39 14.54 -1.03
CA LEU A 113 -10.20 15.18 0.29
C LEU A 113 -9.64 16.61 0.18
N GLY A 114 -8.95 16.89 -0.92
CA GLY A 114 -8.22 18.15 -1.13
C GLY A 114 -6.87 18.21 -0.38
N PRO A 115 -5.95 19.11 -0.80
CA PRO A 115 -4.57 19.13 -0.31
C PRO A 115 -4.44 19.36 1.22
N GLY A 116 -5.29 20.23 1.78
CA GLY A 116 -5.25 20.53 3.22
C GLY A 116 -5.56 19.33 4.11
N ALA A 117 -6.48 18.47 3.69
CA ALA A 117 -6.81 17.23 4.40
C ALA A 117 -5.72 16.17 4.25
N ILE A 118 -5.11 16.06 3.06
CA ILE A 118 -3.96 15.17 2.83
C ILE A 118 -2.81 15.53 3.77
N ARG A 119 -2.43 16.81 3.81
CA ARG A 119 -1.43 17.34 4.76
C ARG A 119 -1.78 16.99 6.21
N TYR A 120 -3.03 17.21 6.61
CA TYR A 120 -3.49 16.92 7.97
C TYR A 120 -3.32 15.43 8.32
N ILE A 121 -3.72 14.53 7.43
CA ILE A 121 -3.59 13.08 7.62
C ILE A 121 -2.11 12.67 7.71
N VAL A 122 -1.27 13.14 6.78
CA VAL A 122 0.17 12.83 6.76
C VAL A 122 0.82 13.18 8.08
N ASN A 123 0.52 14.35 8.65
CA ASN A 123 1.06 14.75 9.95
C ASN A 123 0.44 13.98 11.12
N THR A 124 -0.87 13.78 11.12
CA THR A 124 -1.58 13.14 12.23
C THR A 124 -1.18 11.67 12.38
N ALA A 125 -0.95 10.99 11.25
CA ALA A 125 -0.52 9.59 11.21
C ALA A 125 1.01 9.41 11.13
N ASP A 126 1.78 10.49 11.30
CA ASP A 126 3.26 10.49 11.26
C ASP A 126 3.83 9.71 10.06
N ILE A 127 3.27 9.96 8.87
CA ILE A 127 3.59 9.20 7.66
C ILE A 127 4.91 9.71 7.07
N SER A 128 5.92 8.84 7.05
CA SER A 128 7.21 9.11 6.42
C SER A 128 7.34 8.62 4.97
N THR A 129 6.49 7.68 4.56
CA THR A 129 6.49 7.08 3.22
C THR A 129 5.09 7.11 2.60
N VAL A 130 4.97 7.66 1.39
CA VAL A 130 3.72 7.67 0.62
C VAL A 130 3.93 7.01 -0.75
N ILE A 131 3.03 6.09 -1.12
CA ILE A 131 2.96 5.48 -2.44
C ILE A 131 1.90 6.20 -3.27
N CYS A 132 2.25 6.75 -4.42
CA CYS A 132 1.38 7.54 -5.29
C CYS A 132 1.19 6.85 -6.65
N ASP A 133 -0.01 6.95 -7.24
CA ASP A 133 -0.19 6.48 -8.61
C ASP A 133 0.51 7.39 -9.64
N LYS A 134 0.33 8.71 -9.52
CA LYS A 134 0.69 9.69 -10.55
C LYS A 134 1.69 10.76 -10.06
N PRO A 135 2.55 11.28 -10.95
CA PRO A 135 3.50 12.35 -10.63
C PRO A 135 2.85 13.63 -10.06
N GLU A 136 1.62 13.96 -10.49
CA GLU A 136 0.90 15.15 -10.02
C GLU A 136 0.62 15.09 -8.51
N LYS A 137 0.36 13.90 -7.97
CA LYS A 137 0.13 13.70 -6.53
C LYS A 137 1.41 13.83 -5.73
N ALA A 138 2.52 13.33 -6.28
CA ALA A 138 3.84 13.56 -5.70
C ALA A 138 4.18 15.06 -5.65
N ARG A 139 3.83 15.83 -6.70
CA ARG A 139 4.02 17.30 -6.70
C ARG A 139 3.23 17.98 -5.58
N ILE A 140 1.97 17.59 -5.33
CA ILE A 140 1.16 18.11 -4.22
C ILE A 140 1.84 17.85 -2.86
N LEU A 141 2.36 16.63 -2.66
CA LEU A 141 3.08 16.30 -1.42
C LEU A 141 4.37 17.13 -1.27
N LEU A 142 5.13 17.30 -2.35
CA LEU A 142 6.35 18.12 -2.35
C LEU A 142 6.05 19.60 -2.07
N ASP A 143 4.94 20.15 -2.58
CA ASP A 143 4.52 21.52 -2.27
C ASP A 143 4.37 21.72 -0.74
N HIS A 144 3.80 20.74 -0.04
CA HIS A 144 3.67 20.76 1.42
C HIS A 144 5.02 20.62 2.13
N VAL A 145 5.92 19.76 1.64
CA VAL A 145 7.28 19.61 2.20
C VAL A 145 8.08 20.91 2.05
N GLU A 146 8.05 21.53 0.87
CA GLU A 146 8.76 22.79 0.59
C GLU A 146 8.25 23.96 1.46
N ARG A 147 6.95 23.96 1.78
CA ARG A 147 6.33 24.90 2.73
C ARG A 147 6.58 24.53 4.20
N ARG A 148 7.31 23.45 4.48
CA ARG A 148 7.59 22.90 5.81
C ARG A 148 6.34 22.48 6.58
N GLU A 149 5.30 22.09 5.84
CA GLU A 149 4.02 21.70 6.41
C GLU A 149 3.95 20.20 6.75
N THR A 150 4.76 19.36 6.11
CA THR A 150 4.83 17.91 6.34
C THR A 150 6.28 17.46 6.57
N PRO A 151 6.92 17.86 7.68
CA PRO A 151 8.35 17.63 7.91
C PRO A 151 8.73 16.15 8.08
N GLY A 152 7.77 15.26 8.39
CA GLY A 152 8.02 13.83 8.54
C GLY A 152 8.10 13.06 7.22
N LEU A 153 7.59 13.62 6.12
CA LEU A 153 7.58 12.94 4.82
C LEU A 153 8.99 12.93 4.20
N SER A 154 9.58 11.75 4.05
CA SER A 154 10.94 11.59 3.55
C SER A 154 11.06 10.66 2.33
N SER A 155 9.99 9.94 1.97
CA SER A 155 9.99 9.00 0.85
C SER A 155 8.66 9.05 0.08
N ILE A 156 8.73 9.16 -1.24
CA ILE A 156 7.60 9.02 -2.16
C ILE A 156 7.92 7.92 -3.17
N ILE A 157 6.99 6.97 -3.34
CA ILE A 157 7.12 5.86 -4.27
C ILE A 157 6.05 6.02 -5.35
N LEU A 158 6.43 6.02 -6.63
CA LEU A 158 5.50 6.25 -7.74
C LEU A 158 5.19 4.97 -8.51
N MET A 159 3.90 4.70 -8.75
CA MET A 159 3.46 3.56 -9.55
C MET A 159 3.65 3.83 -11.06
N ASP A 160 3.34 5.04 -11.52
CA ASP A 160 3.57 5.44 -12.91
C ASP A 160 4.99 5.99 -13.14
N PRO A 161 5.52 5.90 -14.37
CA PRO A 161 6.77 6.55 -14.73
C PRO A 161 6.74 8.06 -14.47
N PHE A 162 7.89 8.62 -14.12
CA PHE A 162 8.05 10.05 -13.85
C PHE A 162 9.36 10.58 -14.40
N GLU A 163 9.41 11.90 -14.58
CA GLU A 163 10.56 12.59 -15.15
C GLU A 163 11.65 12.83 -14.09
N LYS A 164 12.92 12.85 -14.55
CA LYS A 164 14.09 13.10 -13.71
C LYS A 164 13.97 14.41 -12.91
N GLU A 165 13.30 15.43 -13.45
CA GLU A 165 13.08 16.69 -12.76
C GLU A 165 12.37 16.51 -11.41
N LEU A 166 11.37 15.62 -11.34
CA LEU A 166 10.64 15.36 -10.11
C LEU A 166 11.55 14.74 -9.06
N MET A 167 12.41 13.80 -9.47
CA MET A 167 13.43 13.18 -8.60
C MET A 167 14.38 14.24 -8.02
N GLU A 168 14.89 15.14 -8.85
CA GLU A 168 15.79 16.20 -8.42
C GLU A 168 15.08 17.21 -7.51
N ARG A 169 13.80 17.48 -7.74
CA ARG A 169 12.97 18.29 -6.84
C ARG A 169 12.86 17.66 -5.46
N GLY A 170 12.55 16.37 -5.38
CA GLY A 170 12.52 15.63 -4.11
C GLY A 170 13.85 15.71 -3.36
N LYS A 171 14.98 15.48 -4.05
CA LYS A 171 16.32 15.57 -3.44
C LYS A 171 16.60 16.95 -2.83
N ARG A 172 16.20 18.04 -3.49
CA ARG A 172 16.39 19.41 -2.97
C ARG A 172 15.68 19.68 -1.64
N CYS A 173 14.59 18.97 -1.36
CA CYS A 173 13.85 19.08 -0.10
C CYS A 173 13.98 17.86 0.82
N GLY A 174 14.93 16.96 0.56
CA GLY A 174 15.20 15.80 1.42
C GLY A 174 14.22 14.63 1.27
N VAL A 175 13.44 14.60 0.19
CA VAL A 175 12.48 13.52 -0.10
C VAL A 175 13.06 12.59 -1.18
N ARG A 176 13.23 11.32 -0.85
CA ARG A 176 13.59 10.30 -1.85
C ARG A 176 12.39 9.99 -2.74
N ILE A 177 12.55 10.07 -4.05
CA ILE A 177 11.53 9.68 -5.03
C ILE A 177 12.07 8.56 -5.91
N GLN A 178 11.30 7.47 -6.01
CA GLN A 178 11.63 6.27 -6.77
C GLN A 178 10.36 5.60 -7.29
N THR A 179 10.49 4.71 -8.26
CA THR A 179 9.38 3.91 -8.77
C THR A 179 9.04 2.76 -7.84
N MET A 180 7.79 2.31 -7.88
CA MET A 180 7.36 1.09 -7.17
C MET A 180 8.15 -0.12 -7.64
N GLN A 181 8.49 -0.20 -8.93
CA GLN A 181 9.30 -1.27 -9.50
C GLN A 181 10.70 -1.33 -8.87
N GLU A 182 11.39 -0.19 -8.70
CA GLU A 182 12.70 -0.15 -8.04
C GLU A 182 12.64 -0.65 -6.58
N VAL A 183 11.56 -0.35 -5.86
CA VAL A 183 11.35 -0.83 -4.49
C VAL A 183 11.09 -2.34 -4.48
N GLU A 184 10.25 -2.83 -5.40
CA GLU A 184 10.01 -4.26 -5.55
C GLU A 184 11.31 -5.02 -5.92
N ASP A 185 12.12 -4.48 -6.83
CA ASP A 185 13.40 -5.10 -7.24
C ASP A 185 14.38 -5.16 -6.07
N CYS A 186 14.54 -4.06 -5.31
CA CYS A 186 15.31 -4.04 -4.07
C CYS A 186 14.80 -5.10 -3.08
N GLY A 187 13.48 -5.25 -2.94
CA GLY A 187 12.85 -6.27 -2.12
C GLY A 187 13.10 -7.71 -2.57
N ARG A 188 13.17 -7.95 -3.89
CA ARG A 188 13.50 -9.27 -4.47
C ARG A 188 14.96 -9.65 -4.18
N GLU A 189 15.88 -8.69 -4.21
CA GLU A 189 17.30 -8.93 -3.92
C GLU A 189 17.56 -9.34 -2.47
N ARG A 190 16.81 -8.77 -1.52
CA ARG A 190 16.89 -9.15 -0.09
C ARG A 190 15.50 -9.33 0.50
N ARG A 191 14.94 -10.51 0.28
CA ARG A 191 13.62 -10.88 0.77
C ARG A 191 13.65 -11.02 2.29
N HIS A 192 12.71 -10.37 2.95
CA HIS A 192 12.38 -10.59 4.35
C HIS A 192 11.29 -11.66 4.46
N VAL A 193 11.33 -12.46 5.53
CA VAL A 193 10.24 -13.38 5.83
C VAL A 193 9.03 -12.54 6.28
N PRO A 194 7.80 -12.81 5.77
CA PRO A 194 6.57 -12.18 6.25
C PRO A 194 6.41 -12.26 7.77
N VAL A 195 5.79 -11.24 8.38
CA VAL A 195 5.66 -11.08 9.84
C VAL A 195 4.26 -10.67 10.25
#